data_AF-A0A7X3Q135-F1
#
_entry.id   AF-A0A7X3Q135-F1
#
_cell.length_a   1.000
_cell.length_b   1.000
_cell.length_c   1.000
_cell.angle_alpha   90.00
_cell.angle_beta   90.00
_cell.angle_gamma   90.00
#
_symmetry.space_group_name_H-M   'P 1'
#
loop_
_entity.id
_entity.type
_entity.pdbx_description
1 polymer ?
#
loop_
_entity_poly.entity_id
_entity_poly.type
_entity_poly.pdbx_seq_one_letter_code
_entity_poly.pdbx_strand_id
1 'polypeptide(L)'
;MSDGVSFEGFPGIGKATAIPNTFFSSVLPAMREPGDLLAFLWVARLVQEQQGDARFVTAEQVWALPDAASTFEALSDGRESLGRGLAACVELGALLALDLAGSGQQETVYFVNNPASRRAVARARGGDLELRPGAIAYEPQP
;
A
#
# COMPACT_ATOMS: atom_id res chain seq x y z
N MET A 1 -15.46 -21.31 20.67
CA MET A 1 -14.86 -20.72 21.88
C MET A 1 -13.51 -20.20 21.45
N SER A 2 -13.43 -18.92 21.08
CA SER A 2 -12.14 -18.31 20.79
C SER A 2 -11.51 -17.99 22.13
N ASP A 3 -10.38 -18.62 22.44
CA ASP A 3 -9.49 -18.19 23.52
C ASP A 3 -8.98 -16.78 23.13
N GLY A 4 -9.79 -15.79 23.46
CA GLY A 4 -9.64 -14.42 23.01
C GLY A 4 -8.53 -13.75 23.80
N VAL A 5 -7.37 -13.56 23.17
CA VAL A 5 -6.41 -12.56 23.62
C VAL A 5 -7.14 -11.22 23.59
N SER A 6 -7.52 -10.71 24.77
CA SER A 6 -8.14 -9.39 24.88
C SER A 6 -7.09 -8.34 24.52
N PHE A 7 -7.49 -7.31 23.76
CA PHE A 7 -6.62 -6.17 23.53
C PHE A 7 -6.43 -5.39 24.84
N GLU A 8 -5.22 -5.38 25.39
CA GLU A 8 -4.89 -4.75 26.68
C GLU A 8 -4.41 -3.29 26.54
N GLY A 9 -4.40 -2.76 25.31
CA GLY A 9 -3.88 -1.44 24.99
C GLY A 9 -2.57 -1.48 24.18
N PHE A 10 -2.08 -0.29 23.81
CA PHE A 10 -0.81 -0.16 23.08
C PHE A 10 0.36 -0.02 24.07
N PRO A 11 1.53 -0.63 23.79
CA PRO A 11 2.70 -0.48 24.64
C PRO A 11 3.23 0.97 24.58
N GLY A 12 3.74 1.49 25.70
CA GLY A 12 4.31 2.84 25.78
C GLY A 12 5.59 3.03 24.95
N ILE A 13 6.27 1.94 24.57
CA ILE A 13 7.42 1.91 23.67
C ILE A 13 7.19 0.80 22.65
N GLY A 14 7.17 1.13 21.37
CA GLY A 14 6.93 0.19 20.29
C GLY A 14 7.16 0.80 18.92
N LYS A 15 7.26 -0.05 17.89
CA LYS A 15 7.27 0.43 16.50
C LYS A 15 5.91 1.02 16.18
N ALA A 16 5.91 2.23 15.61
CA ALA A 16 4.72 2.89 15.13
C ALA A 16 4.77 3.00 13.60
N THR A 17 3.61 2.92 12.97
CA THR A 17 3.44 3.29 11.57
C THR A 17 3.17 4.78 11.50
N ALA A 18 4.12 5.56 10.97
CA ALA A 18 3.95 6.99 10.85
C ALA A 18 2.97 7.32 9.70
N ILE A 19 1.95 8.10 9.99
CA ILE A 19 1.01 8.63 9.01
C ILE A 19 1.16 10.16 8.96
N PRO A 20 1.41 10.78 7.80
CA PRO A 20 1.56 12.23 7.70
C PRO A 20 0.31 12.99 8.15
N ASN A 21 0.45 14.14 8.83
CA ASN A 21 -0.71 14.95 9.23
C ASN A 21 -1.57 15.43 8.04
N THR A 22 -0.96 15.58 6.86
CA THR A 22 -1.68 15.89 5.62
C THR A 22 -2.65 14.79 5.20
N PHE A 23 -2.43 13.54 5.62
CA PHE A 23 -3.39 12.46 5.43
C PHE A 23 -4.74 12.83 6.06
N PHE A 24 -4.74 13.24 7.33
CA PHE A 24 -5.96 13.55 8.06
C PHE A 24 -6.68 14.81 7.57
N SER A 25 -5.94 15.77 7.01
CA SER A 25 -6.50 17.06 6.57
C SER A 25 -6.86 17.11 5.08
N SER A 26 -6.28 16.26 4.24
CA SER A 26 -6.48 16.32 2.78
C SER A 26 -6.89 14.99 2.15
N VAL A 27 -6.36 13.86 2.63
CA VAL A 27 -6.61 12.55 2.00
C VAL A 27 -7.84 11.89 2.60
N LEU A 28 -7.85 11.68 3.92
CA LEU A 28 -8.93 11.01 4.63
C LEU A 28 -10.31 11.63 4.39
N PRO A 29 -10.49 12.98 4.35
CA PRO A 29 -11.80 13.57 4.07
C PRO A 29 -12.35 13.29 2.66
N ALA A 30 -11.49 12.88 1.72
CA ALA A 30 -11.88 12.60 0.34
C ALA A 30 -12.15 11.11 0.07
N MET A 31 -11.81 10.22 1.01
CA MET A 31 -12.11 8.80 0.96
C MET A 31 -13.61 8.55 1.10
N ARG A 32 -14.13 7.53 0.41
CA ARG A 32 -15.58 7.26 0.30
C ARG A 32 -15.99 5.94 0.89
N GLU A 33 -15.09 4.97 0.89
CA GLU A 33 -15.36 3.62 1.40
C GLU A 33 -14.36 3.23 2.50
N PRO A 34 -14.75 2.34 3.44
CA PRO A 34 -13.81 1.78 4.41
C PRO A 34 -12.58 1.14 3.73
N GLY A 35 -12.78 0.54 2.56
CA GLY A 35 -11.71 -0.07 1.75
C GLY A 35 -10.57 0.90 1.42
N ASP A 36 -10.88 2.16 1.13
CA ASP A 36 -9.89 3.20 0.83
C ASP A 36 -8.92 3.42 2.02
N LEU A 37 -9.51 3.60 3.20
CA LEU A 37 -8.76 3.80 4.44
C LEU A 37 -7.90 2.57 4.76
N LEU A 38 -8.49 1.38 4.70
CA LEU A 38 -7.78 0.14 4.98
C LEU A 38 -6.61 -0.07 4.01
N ALA A 39 -6.84 0.16 2.71
CA ALA A 39 -5.80 0.02 1.69
C ALA A 39 -4.61 0.95 1.99
N PHE A 40 -4.87 2.22 2.27
CA PHE A 40 -3.80 3.16 2.60
C PHE A 40 -3.04 2.75 3.87
N LEU A 41 -3.73 2.37 4.95
CA LEU A 41 -3.09 2.02 6.22
C LEU A 41 -2.19 0.79 6.08
N TRP A 42 -2.66 -0.25 5.38
CA TRP A 42 -1.87 -1.47 5.16
C TRP A 42 -0.67 -1.23 4.26
N VAL A 43 -0.83 -0.46 3.19
CA VAL A 43 0.31 -0.05 2.34
C VAL A 43 1.32 0.78 3.14
N ALA A 44 0.85 1.77 3.92
CA ALA A 44 1.71 2.63 4.72
C ALA A 44 2.50 1.85 5.78
N ARG A 45 1.88 0.84 6.41
CA ARG A 45 2.56 -0.07 7.34
C ARG A 45 3.65 -0.87 6.64
N LEU A 46 3.31 -1.59 5.58
CA LEU A 46 4.23 -2.53 4.93
C LEU A 46 5.41 -1.83 4.27
N VAL A 47 5.19 -0.67 3.64
CA VAL A 47 6.25 0.15 3.05
C VAL A 47 7.25 0.63 4.11
N GLN A 48 6.82 0.85 5.34
CA GLN A 48 7.70 1.26 6.45
C GLN A 48 8.50 0.10 7.04
N GLU A 49 8.07 -1.15 6.86
CA GLU A 49 8.81 -2.34 7.27
C GLU A 49 9.95 -2.70 6.29
N GLN A 50 9.89 -2.18 5.06
CA GLN A 50 10.89 -2.40 4.02
C GLN A 50 12.14 -1.51 4.17
N GLN A 51 13.27 -2.03 3.70
CA GLN A 51 14.53 -1.33 3.58
C GLN A 51 14.89 -1.10 2.11
N GLY A 52 15.78 -0.15 1.85
CA GLY A 52 16.27 0.16 0.50
C GLY A 52 15.67 1.41 -0.14
N ASP A 53 16.09 1.64 -1.38
CA ASP A 53 15.88 2.87 -2.15
C ASP A 53 14.47 3.00 -2.75
N ALA A 54 13.81 1.87 -3.00
CA ALA A 54 12.43 1.77 -3.47
C ALA A 54 11.65 0.90 -2.49
N ARG A 55 10.52 1.41 -2.00
CA ARG A 55 9.65 0.69 -1.06
C ARG A 55 8.24 0.70 -1.59
N PHE A 56 7.72 -0.47 -1.88
CA PHE A 56 6.43 -0.66 -2.53
C PHE A 56 5.84 -2.01 -2.16
N VAL A 57 4.54 -2.16 -2.35
CA VAL A 57 3.85 -3.43 -2.15
C VAL A 57 2.97 -3.78 -3.33
N THR A 58 2.59 -5.04 -3.45
CA THR A 58 1.52 -5.48 -4.35
C THR A 58 0.23 -5.72 -3.59
N ALA A 59 -0.90 -5.75 -4.30
CA ALA A 59 -2.17 -6.15 -3.70
C ALA A 59 -2.09 -7.57 -3.09
N GLU A 60 -1.35 -8.48 -3.74
CA GLU A 60 -1.14 -9.84 -3.24
C GLU A 60 -0.36 -9.87 -1.92
N GLN A 61 0.67 -9.02 -1.78
CA GLN A 61 1.42 -8.92 -0.52
C GLN A 61 0.57 -8.37 0.63
N VAL A 62 -0.33 -7.42 0.35
CA VAL A 62 -1.30 -6.94 1.34
C VAL A 62 -2.27 -8.06 1.70
N TRP A 63 -2.87 -8.72 0.70
CA TRP A 63 -3.87 -9.77 0.91
C TRP A 63 -3.31 -11.02 1.61
N ALA A 64 -2.03 -11.35 1.40
CA ALA A 64 -1.37 -12.49 2.03
C ALA A 64 -1.20 -12.34 3.55
N LEU A 65 -1.38 -11.15 4.12
CA LEU A 65 -1.35 -10.92 5.57
C LEU A 65 -2.68 -11.33 6.17
N PRO A 66 -2.73 -12.31 7.10
CA PRO A 66 -3.98 -12.75 7.71
C PRO A 66 -4.75 -11.60 8.39
N ASP A 67 -4.03 -10.70 9.07
CA ASP A 67 -4.63 -9.55 9.75
C ASP A 67 -5.24 -8.55 8.74
N ALA A 68 -4.62 -8.38 7.56
CA ALA A 68 -5.16 -7.51 6.53
C ALA A 68 -6.41 -8.14 5.89
N ALA A 69 -6.30 -9.38 5.42
CA ALA A 69 -7.41 -10.11 4.81
C ALA A 69 -8.63 -10.14 5.73
N SER A 70 -8.45 -10.53 6.99
CA SER A 70 -9.53 -10.57 7.99
C SER A 70 -10.14 -9.19 8.25
N THR A 71 -9.35 -8.10 8.25
CA THR A 71 -9.88 -6.74 8.42
C THR A 71 -10.73 -6.32 7.22
N PHE A 72 -10.28 -6.62 6.00
CA PHE A 72 -11.05 -6.33 4.78
C PHE A 72 -12.35 -7.14 4.71
N GLU A 73 -12.31 -8.43 5.11
CA GLU A 73 -13.50 -9.29 5.18
C GLU A 73 -14.50 -8.81 6.25
N ALA A 74 -14.02 -8.28 7.38
CA ALA A 74 -14.87 -7.85 8.48
C ALA A 74 -15.48 -6.46 8.28
N LEU A 75 -14.74 -5.53 7.66
CA LEU A 75 -15.11 -4.11 7.60
C LEU A 75 -15.49 -3.63 6.19
N SER A 76 -15.41 -4.49 5.19
CA SER A 76 -15.70 -4.15 3.79
C SER A 76 -16.00 -5.40 2.95
N ASP A 77 -15.97 -5.28 1.61
CA ASP A 77 -16.24 -6.39 0.68
C ASP A 77 -15.01 -7.27 0.39
N GLY A 78 -14.18 -7.55 1.40
CA GLY A 78 -13.03 -8.45 1.27
C GLY A 78 -12.03 -8.03 0.19
N ARG A 79 -11.59 -8.98 -0.65
CA ARG A 79 -10.52 -8.77 -1.63
C ARG A 79 -10.85 -7.75 -2.70
N GLU A 80 -12.12 -7.67 -3.09
CA GLU A 80 -12.56 -6.71 -4.10
C GLU A 80 -12.40 -5.27 -3.58
N SER A 81 -12.78 -5.05 -2.32
CA SER A 81 -12.62 -3.77 -1.62
C SER A 81 -11.15 -3.34 -1.51
N LEU A 82 -10.20 -4.27 -1.31
CA LEU A 82 -8.77 -3.94 -1.38
C LEU A 82 -8.38 -3.38 -2.76
N GLY A 83 -8.84 -4.02 -3.85
CA GLY A 83 -8.56 -3.55 -5.21
C GLY A 83 -9.13 -2.16 -5.48
N ARG A 84 -10.40 -1.94 -5.15
CA ARG A 84 -11.06 -0.63 -5.30
C ARG A 84 -10.40 0.45 -4.43
N GLY A 85 -10.07 0.13 -3.18
CA GLY A 85 -9.42 1.06 -2.25
C GLY A 85 -8.01 1.46 -2.69
N LEU A 86 -7.24 0.53 -3.27
CA LEU A 86 -5.94 0.84 -3.85
C LEU A 86 -6.07 1.80 -5.05
N ALA A 87 -7.02 1.55 -5.95
CA ALA A 87 -7.31 2.43 -7.08
C ALA A 87 -7.74 3.83 -6.61
N ALA A 88 -8.69 3.91 -5.67
CA ALA A 88 -9.14 5.18 -5.09
C ALA A 88 -7.99 5.96 -4.43
N CYS A 89 -7.09 5.28 -3.73
CA CYS A 89 -5.91 5.92 -3.13
C CYS A 89 -4.92 6.46 -4.17
N VAL A 90 -4.80 5.80 -5.33
CA VAL A 90 -3.99 6.29 -6.46
C VAL A 90 -4.66 7.52 -7.09
N GLU A 91 -5.98 7.48 -7.32
CA GLU A 91 -6.76 8.60 -7.85
C GLU A 91 -6.67 9.85 -6.96
N LEU A 92 -6.73 9.67 -5.63
CA LEU A 92 -6.56 10.75 -4.65
C LEU A 92 -5.11 11.26 -4.54
N GLY A 93 -4.16 10.59 -5.20
CA GLY A 93 -2.74 10.91 -5.11
C GLY A 93 -2.11 10.57 -3.75
N ALA A 94 -2.76 9.76 -2.92
CA ALA A 94 -2.22 9.28 -1.65
C ALA A 94 -1.18 8.16 -1.87
N LEU A 95 -1.41 7.34 -2.89
CA LEU A 95 -0.47 6.33 -3.38
C LEU A 95 0.00 6.68 -4.80
N LEU A 96 1.15 6.13 -5.17
CA LEU A 96 1.63 6.06 -6.55
C LEU A 96 1.56 4.61 -7.00
N ALA A 97 1.34 4.37 -8.29
CA ALA A 97 1.35 3.02 -8.86
C ALA A 97 2.28 2.93 -10.07
N LEU A 98 2.89 1.76 -10.24
CA LEU A 98 3.60 1.35 -11.45
C LEU A 98 3.20 -0.08 -11.80
N ASP A 99 3.08 -0.37 -13.08
CA ASP A 99 3.00 -1.74 -13.56
C ASP A 99 4.42 -2.25 -13.82
N LEU A 100 4.69 -3.46 -13.36
CA LEU A 100 5.93 -4.18 -13.62
C LEU A 100 5.63 -5.33 -14.58
N ALA A 101 6.35 -5.39 -15.70
CA ALA A 101 6.33 -6.54 -16.60
C ALA A 101 7.71 -7.21 -16.63
N GLY A 102 7.75 -8.49 -16.29
CA GLY A 102 8.99 -9.29 -16.29
C GLY A 102 8.70 -10.75 -15.97
N SER A 103 9.53 -11.67 -16.47
CA SER A 103 9.43 -13.12 -16.19
C SER A 103 8.04 -13.73 -16.45
N GLY A 104 7.30 -13.21 -17.44
CA GLY A 104 5.96 -13.69 -17.80
C GLY A 104 4.84 -13.28 -16.84
N GLN A 105 5.10 -12.40 -15.88
CA GLN A 105 4.10 -11.85 -14.96
C GLN A 105 3.99 -10.34 -15.12
N GLN A 106 2.77 -9.85 -15.02
CA GLN A 106 2.44 -8.44 -14.91
C GLN A 106 1.78 -8.21 -13.56
N GLU A 107 2.24 -7.21 -12.83
CA GLU A 107 1.65 -6.83 -11.55
C GLU A 107 1.79 -5.32 -11.30
N THR A 108 0.81 -4.76 -10.63
CA THR A 108 0.85 -3.38 -10.16
C THR A 108 1.48 -3.33 -8.77
N VAL A 109 2.42 -2.40 -8.60
CA VAL A 109 3.05 -2.08 -7.32
C VAL A 109 2.65 -0.69 -6.84
N TYR A 110 2.49 -0.55 -5.53
CA TYR A 110 1.95 0.64 -4.87
C TYR A 110 2.97 1.23 -3.90
N PHE A 111 3.15 2.55 -3.96
CA PHE A 111 4.04 3.31 -3.10
C PHE A 111 3.24 4.35 -2.32
N VAL A 112 3.65 4.69 -1.09
CA VAL A 112 3.15 5.90 -0.43
C VAL A 112 3.66 7.12 -1.20
N ASN A 113 2.78 8.07 -1.56
CA ASN A 113 3.19 9.26 -2.32
C ASN A 113 3.97 10.27 -1.45
N ASN A 114 5.27 10.03 -1.31
CA ASN A 114 6.21 10.90 -0.63
C ASN A 114 7.40 11.27 -1.56
N PRO A 115 8.26 12.23 -1.19
CA PRO A 115 9.38 12.64 -2.04
C PRO A 115 10.35 11.52 -2.42
N ALA A 116 10.58 10.55 -1.54
CA ALA A 116 11.47 9.42 -1.82
C ALA A 116 10.86 8.47 -2.85
N SER A 117 9.59 8.09 -2.66
CA SER A 117 8.84 7.26 -3.61
C SER A 117 8.75 7.92 -4.99
N ARG A 118 8.49 9.23 -5.08
CA ARG A 118 8.48 9.95 -6.37
C ARG A 118 9.81 9.86 -7.11
N ARG A 119 10.94 10.00 -6.39
CA ARG A 119 12.27 9.83 -6.98
C ARG A 119 12.51 8.39 -7.45
N ALA A 120 12.12 7.41 -6.65
CA ALA A 120 12.25 6.00 -7.01
C ALA A 120 11.42 5.65 -8.26
N VAL A 121 10.16 6.10 -8.30
CA VAL A 121 9.26 5.95 -9.45
C VAL A 121 9.86 6.57 -10.72
N ALA A 122 10.38 7.81 -10.62
CA ALA A 122 10.99 8.49 -11.76
C ALA A 122 12.22 7.74 -12.29
N ARG A 123 13.12 7.29 -11.40
CA ARG A 123 14.30 6.50 -11.78
C ARG A 123 13.91 5.15 -12.38
N ALA A 124 12.89 4.50 -11.85
CA ALA A 124 12.41 3.23 -12.36
C ALA A 124 11.85 3.33 -13.78
N ARG A 125 11.05 4.37 -14.04
CA ARG A 125 10.55 4.67 -15.39
C ARG A 125 11.67 5.04 -16.36
N GLY A 126 12.74 5.66 -15.87
CA GLY A 126 13.93 5.99 -16.66
C GLY A 126 14.88 4.81 -16.92
N GLY A 127 14.69 3.67 -16.26
CA GLY A 127 15.60 2.52 -16.32
C GLY A 127 16.83 2.63 -15.40
N ASP A 128 16.93 3.70 -14.60
CA ASP A 128 18.04 3.95 -13.66
C ASP A 128 17.89 3.22 -12.31
N LEU A 129 16.73 2.56 -12.11
CA LEU A 129 16.42 1.78 -10.94
C LEU A 129 15.56 0.59 -11.33
N GLU A 130 16.09 -0.60 -11.12
CA GLU A 130 15.33 -1.83 -11.29
C GLU A 130 14.53 -2.12 -10.01
N LEU A 131 13.19 -2.15 -10.11
CA LEU A 131 12.32 -2.40 -8.95
C LEU A 131 12.24 -3.89 -8.60
N ARG A 132 12.35 -4.76 -9.61
CA ARG A 132 12.50 -6.20 -9.46
C ARG A 132 13.42 -6.73 -10.56
N PRO A 133 14.24 -7.76 -10.28
CA PRO A 133 15.12 -8.36 -11.28
C PRO A 133 14.36 -8.78 -12.56
N GLY A 134 14.82 -8.28 -13.70
CA GLY A 134 14.27 -8.52 -15.03
C GLY A 134 12.94 -7.83 -15.34
N ALA A 135 12.47 -6.92 -14.48
CA ALA A 135 11.18 -6.25 -14.66
C ALA A 135 11.33 -4.82 -15.21
N ILE A 136 10.49 -4.48 -16.18
CA ILE A 136 10.36 -3.14 -16.74
C ILE A 136 9.18 -2.45 -16.08
N ALA A 137 9.39 -1.21 -15.63
CA ALA A 137 8.37 -0.39 -14.98
C ALA A 137 7.72 0.60 -15.95
N TYR A 138 6.40 0.68 -15.93
CA TYR A 138 5.61 1.64 -16.73
C TYR A 138 4.39 2.14 -15.95
N GLU A 139 3.74 3.18 -16.45
CA GLU A 139 2.51 3.69 -15.83
C GLU A 139 1.36 2.69 -16.02
N PRO A 140 0.53 2.46 -14.99
CA PRO A 140 -0.66 1.65 -15.15
C PRO A 140 -1.54 2.21 -16.27
N GLN A 141 -2.07 1.33 -17.11
CA GLN A 141 -3.07 1.74 -18.10
C GLN A 141 -4.43 1.93 -17.40
N PRO A 142 -5.16 3.01 -17.71
CA PRO A 142 -6.51 3.24 -17.18
C PRO A 142 -7.54 2.25 -17.76
#